data_AF-A0AAD7W4J5-F1
#
_entry.id   AF-A0AAD7W4J5-F1
#
_cell.length_a   1.000
_cell.length_b   1.000
_cell.length_c   1.000
_cell.angle_alpha   90.00
_cell.angle_beta   90.00
_cell.angle_gamma   90.00
#
_symmetry.space_group_name_H-M   'P 1'
#
loop_
_entity.id
_entity.type
_entity.pdbx_description
1 polymer ?
#
loop_
_entity_poly.entity_id
_entity_poly.type
_entity_poly.pdbx_seq_one_letter_code
_entity_poly.pdbx_strand_id
1 'polypeptide(L)'
;MGNPFEEESHDVVKLDTKEIAGPAAVETVMNAKRIGQEQFEAFTRECLLDRTKAVDDPIPRNKLKVFSTSTPRSQSKGQQQLASVKNDRELFARLYIGCQTRDGNLEEFFRHENQACPPALSDGGSLCTGTNNDLLTCLEEVSDAKTETPVTTCIVLDGAAIVQMLKPAASKTFEEYAQQIFIPYMSTKLQTVSRLDLVWDTYLADSLKGSTRAKRGQGVRRCVVAAAAIPGNWQNFLRVDSNKTELFRFLSAALMEWFDQEDKQLVITDGEAVLSKPLLPDLTSLAPCNHEEADSRMLLHASHAGQHGHHAILIRTVDTDVVVLAVSLAQELQPEDELWLAFGTGQSFRYLAAH
;
A
#
# COMPACT_ATOMS: atom_id res chain seq x y z
N MET A 1 26.71 -5.17 -7.99
CA MET A 1 26.59 -6.13 -6.86
C MET A 1 27.85 -5.98 -6.04
N GLY A 2 27.73 -5.61 -4.77
CA GLY A 2 28.87 -5.54 -3.85
C GLY A 2 29.44 -6.93 -3.56
N ASN A 3 30.65 -6.98 -3.01
CA ASN A 3 31.29 -8.22 -2.60
C ASN A 3 30.46 -8.88 -1.47
N PRO A 4 29.86 -10.06 -1.69
CA PRO A 4 28.97 -10.68 -0.72
C PRO A 4 29.69 -11.19 0.54
N PHE A 5 31.02 -11.16 0.57
CA PHE A 5 31.84 -11.50 1.72
C PHE A 5 32.21 -10.30 2.60
N GLU A 6 31.77 -9.08 2.24
CA GLU A 6 31.94 -7.87 3.04
C GLU A 6 30.72 -7.55 3.92
N GLU A 7 29.62 -8.30 3.77
CA GLU A 7 28.44 -8.20 4.64
C GLU A 7 28.58 -9.17 5.83
N GLU A 8 28.76 -8.63 7.03
CA GLU A 8 28.60 -9.39 8.27
C GLU A 8 27.11 -9.46 8.65
N SER A 9 26.49 -10.62 8.41
CA SER A 9 25.14 -10.92 8.91
C SER A 9 25.13 -12.27 9.61
N HIS A 10 24.37 -12.37 10.70
CA HIS A 10 24.11 -13.63 11.41
C HIS A 10 23.07 -14.50 10.69
N ASP A 11 22.43 -13.98 9.64
CA ASP A 11 21.41 -14.68 8.88
C ASP A 11 22.01 -15.60 7.82
N VAL A 12 21.36 -16.75 7.60
CA VAL A 12 21.72 -17.65 6.50
C VAL A 12 21.07 -17.12 5.22
N VAL A 13 21.87 -16.54 4.34
CA VAL A 13 21.38 -15.82 3.15
C VAL A 13 21.74 -16.55 1.85
N LYS A 14 20.81 -16.56 0.89
CA LYS A 14 21.06 -17.04 -0.47
C LYS A 14 21.80 -15.96 -1.27
N LEU A 15 23.03 -16.25 -1.70
CA LEU A 15 23.96 -15.24 -2.26
C LEU A 15 23.46 -14.54 -3.54
N ASP A 16 22.63 -15.21 -4.35
CA ASP A 16 22.13 -14.70 -5.63
C ASP A 16 20.94 -13.73 -5.50
N THR A 17 20.08 -13.98 -4.52
CA THR A 17 18.75 -13.37 -4.34
C THR A 17 18.65 -12.55 -3.07
N LYS A 18 19.64 -12.70 -2.18
CA LYS A 18 19.68 -12.12 -0.83
C LYS A 18 18.49 -12.54 0.04
N GLU A 19 17.84 -13.65 -0.29
CA GLU A 19 16.75 -14.23 0.51
C GLU A 19 17.29 -14.87 1.79
N ILE A 20 16.66 -14.56 2.92
CA ILE A 20 16.99 -15.14 4.23
C ILE A 20 16.28 -16.50 4.35
N ALA A 21 17.02 -17.53 4.76
CA ALA A 21 16.46 -18.85 5.01
C ALA A 21 15.50 -18.84 6.21
N GLY A 22 14.36 -19.51 6.08
CA GLY A 22 13.47 -19.72 7.22
C GLY A 22 14.12 -20.60 8.32
N PRO A 23 13.61 -20.53 9.57
CA PRO A 23 14.23 -21.21 10.72
C PRO A 23 14.49 -22.71 10.53
N ALA A 24 13.59 -23.43 9.85
CA ALA A 24 13.74 -24.84 9.56
C ALA A 24 14.92 -25.16 8.61
N ALA A 25 15.19 -24.26 7.65
CA ALA A 25 16.32 -24.39 6.74
C ALA A 25 17.64 -24.08 7.46
N VAL A 26 17.64 -23.07 8.35
CA VAL A 26 18.79 -22.74 9.21
C VAL A 26 19.14 -23.93 10.09
N GLU A 27 18.17 -24.49 10.81
CA GLU A 27 18.38 -25.66 11.67
C GLU A 27 18.91 -26.87 10.89
N THR A 28 18.37 -27.10 9.68
CA THR A 28 18.81 -28.18 8.80
C THR A 28 20.27 -28.00 8.37
N VAL A 29 20.66 -26.79 7.96
CA VAL A 29 22.04 -26.49 7.55
C VAL A 29 23.00 -26.62 8.72
N MET A 30 22.64 -26.09 9.89
CA MET A 30 23.46 -26.16 11.11
C MET A 30 23.68 -27.60 11.58
N ASN A 31 22.68 -28.47 11.40
CA ASN A 31 22.74 -29.87 11.85
C ASN A 31 23.15 -30.88 10.76
N ALA A 32 23.32 -30.46 9.50
CA ALA A 32 23.55 -31.38 8.38
C ALA A 32 24.74 -32.32 8.62
N LYS A 33 25.83 -31.79 9.16
CA LYS A 33 27.03 -32.59 9.51
C LYS A 33 26.73 -33.63 10.58
N ARG A 34 26.02 -33.25 11.65
CA ARG A 34 25.64 -34.16 12.74
C ARG A 34 24.75 -35.29 12.23
N ILE A 35 23.74 -34.96 11.42
CA ILE A 35 22.82 -35.93 10.83
C ILE A 35 23.58 -36.95 9.94
N GLY A 36 24.52 -36.47 9.11
CA GLY A 36 25.35 -37.36 8.29
C GLY A 36 26.28 -38.25 9.12
N GLN A 37 26.84 -37.71 10.20
CA GLN A 37 27.72 -38.45 11.11
C GLN A 37 26.97 -39.59 11.82
N GLU A 38 25.78 -39.30 12.36
CA GLU A 38 24.93 -40.31 12.99
C GLU A 38 24.54 -41.42 12.02
N GLN A 39 24.24 -41.07 10.77
CA GLN A 39 23.92 -42.04 9.73
C GLN A 39 25.12 -42.92 9.36
N PHE A 40 26.32 -42.35 9.29
CA PHE A 40 27.56 -43.09 9.03
C PHE A 40 27.89 -44.06 10.17
N GLU A 41 27.74 -43.62 11.41
CA GLU A 41 27.97 -44.45 12.60
C GLU A 41 26.97 -45.60 12.68
N ALA A 42 25.69 -45.34 12.37
CA ALA A 42 24.67 -46.36 12.28
C ALA A 42 25.00 -47.41 11.20
N PHE A 43 25.38 -46.98 9.99
CA PHE A 43 25.80 -47.91 8.93
C PHE A 43 27.00 -48.76 9.34
N THR A 44 28.03 -48.13 9.92
CA THR A 44 29.25 -48.82 10.37
C THR A 44 28.91 -49.89 11.41
N ARG A 45 28.05 -49.55 12.38
CA ARG A 45 27.61 -50.48 13.41
C ARG A 45 26.79 -51.63 12.82
N GLU A 46 25.73 -51.31 12.08
CA GLU A 46 24.76 -52.30 11.60
C GLU A 46 25.35 -53.25 10.54
N CYS A 47 26.16 -52.73 9.62
CA CYS A 47 26.68 -53.50 8.49
C CYS A 47 28.09 -54.09 8.72
N LEU A 48 28.98 -53.39 9.45
CA LEU A 48 30.40 -53.79 9.57
C LEU A 48 30.73 -54.46 10.91
N LEU A 49 30.12 -54.00 12.01
CA LEU A 49 30.38 -54.54 13.35
C LEU A 49 29.40 -55.66 13.70
N ASP A 50 28.11 -55.34 13.76
CA ASP A 50 27.06 -56.24 14.24
C ASP A 50 26.56 -57.18 13.12
N ARG A 51 26.83 -56.84 11.85
CA ARG A 51 26.47 -57.61 10.64
C ARG A 51 24.99 -58.00 10.57
N THR A 52 24.14 -57.11 11.05
CA THR A 52 22.68 -57.28 11.07
C THR A 52 22.02 -56.94 9.74
N LYS A 53 22.73 -56.21 8.87
CA LYS A 53 22.31 -55.81 7.52
C LYS A 53 23.39 -56.12 6.48
N ALA A 54 22.99 -56.27 5.22
CA ALA A 54 23.92 -56.57 4.14
C ALA A 54 24.66 -55.30 3.69
N VAL A 55 25.90 -55.44 3.23
CA VAL A 55 26.72 -54.26 2.85
C VAL A 55 26.21 -53.60 1.55
N ASP A 56 25.46 -54.35 0.75
CA ASP A 56 24.80 -53.93 -0.48
C ASP A 56 23.40 -53.33 -0.25
N ASP A 57 22.92 -53.30 0.99
CA ASP A 57 21.64 -52.67 1.30
C ASP A 57 21.66 -51.16 1.00
N PRO A 58 20.57 -50.60 0.42
CA PRO A 58 20.52 -49.18 0.09
C PRO A 58 20.60 -48.28 1.33
N ILE A 59 21.49 -47.29 1.29
CA ILE A 59 21.56 -46.25 2.33
C ILE A 59 20.38 -45.28 2.14
N PRO A 60 19.51 -45.07 3.15
CA PRO A 60 18.36 -44.19 3.03
C PRO A 60 18.79 -42.74 2.83
N ARG A 61 18.08 -41.99 1.99
CA ARG A 61 18.35 -40.55 1.80
C ARG A 61 17.82 -39.72 2.96
N ASN A 62 18.65 -38.86 3.52
CA ASN A 62 18.21 -37.80 4.43
C ASN A 62 17.45 -36.74 3.62
N LYS A 63 16.13 -36.61 3.86
CA LYS A 63 15.27 -35.62 3.21
C LYS A 63 15.45 -34.24 3.87
N LEU A 64 16.66 -33.71 3.83
CA LEU A 64 17.01 -32.41 4.40
C LEU A 64 16.27 -31.30 3.65
N LYS A 65 15.48 -30.51 4.38
CA LYS A 65 14.72 -29.38 3.83
C LYS A 65 15.60 -28.13 3.83
N VAL A 66 16.11 -27.76 2.67
CA VAL A 66 16.97 -26.59 2.47
C VAL A 66 16.16 -25.47 1.76
N PHE A 67 16.78 -24.37 1.31
CA PHE A 67 16.18 -23.14 0.74
C PHE A 67 15.04 -23.30 -0.31
N SER A 68 14.78 -24.50 -0.83
CA SER A 68 13.74 -24.77 -1.84
C SER A 68 12.35 -25.13 -1.27
N THR A 69 12.22 -25.37 0.04
CA THR A 69 10.89 -25.50 0.66
C THR A 69 10.46 -24.17 1.24
N SER A 70 9.83 -23.35 0.40
CA SER A 70 8.88 -22.36 0.90
C SER A 70 7.86 -23.04 1.81
N THR A 71 7.30 -22.26 2.74
CA THR A 71 6.14 -22.59 3.57
C THR A 71 5.20 -23.58 2.88
N PRO A 72 4.67 -24.60 3.61
CA PRO A 72 3.75 -25.57 3.00
C PRO A 72 2.69 -24.82 2.21
N ARG A 73 2.56 -25.15 0.91
CA ARG A 73 1.55 -24.52 0.04
C ARG A 73 0.22 -24.57 0.77
N SER A 74 -0.39 -23.41 0.98
CA SER A 74 -1.75 -23.33 1.51
C SER A 74 -2.64 -24.27 0.71
N GLN A 75 -3.49 -25.01 1.41
CA GLN A 75 -4.55 -25.78 0.77
C GLN A 75 -5.31 -24.86 -0.20
N SER A 76 -5.75 -25.41 -1.34
CA SER A 76 -6.56 -24.61 -2.26
C SER A 76 -7.89 -24.24 -1.60
N LYS A 77 -8.52 -23.12 -2.03
CA LYS A 77 -9.83 -22.67 -1.47
C LYS A 77 -10.88 -23.80 -1.43
N GLY A 78 -10.94 -24.63 -2.47
CA GLY A 78 -11.87 -25.77 -2.52
C GLY A 78 -11.56 -26.87 -1.50
N GLN A 79 -10.27 -27.11 -1.19
CA GLN A 79 -9.87 -28.07 -0.17
C GLN A 79 -10.17 -27.55 1.25
N GLN A 80 -9.97 -26.25 1.48
CA GLN A 80 -10.29 -25.59 2.75
C GLN A 80 -11.79 -25.61 3.03
N GLN A 81 -12.62 -25.27 2.03
CA GLN A 81 -14.08 -25.35 2.15
C GLN A 81 -14.56 -26.77 2.46
N LEU A 82 -14.01 -27.78 1.78
CA LEU A 82 -14.38 -29.18 2.05
C LEU A 82 -13.99 -29.62 3.47
N ALA A 83 -12.84 -29.16 3.98
CA ALA A 83 -12.40 -29.44 5.34
C ALA A 83 -13.31 -28.75 6.38
N SER A 84 -13.66 -27.48 6.14
CA SER A 84 -14.60 -26.72 6.97
C SER A 84 -15.97 -27.41 7.06
N VAL A 85 -16.57 -27.78 5.93
CA VAL A 85 -17.88 -28.47 5.90
C VAL A 85 -17.84 -29.80 6.65
N LYS A 86 -16.73 -30.55 6.58
CA LYS A 86 -16.56 -31.80 7.35
C LYS A 86 -16.52 -31.54 8.85
N ASN A 87 -15.78 -30.51 9.28
CA ASN A 87 -15.68 -30.12 10.68
C ASN A 87 -17.03 -29.65 11.22
N ASP A 88 -17.76 -28.82 10.46
CA ASP A 88 -19.10 -28.36 10.82
C ASP A 88 -20.06 -29.55 10.96
N ARG A 89 -20.02 -30.51 10.02
CA ARG A 89 -20.83 -31.73 10.09
C ARG A 89 -20.54 -32.52 11.36
N GLU A 90 -19.27 -32.69 11.73
CA GLU A 90 -18.90 -33.39 12.95
C GLU A 90 -19.35 -32.64 14.21
N LEU A 91 -19.19 -31.32 14.23
CA LEU A 91 -19.62 -30.47 15.33
C LEU A 91 -21.14 -30.56 15.54
N PHE A 92 -21.93 -30.44 14.47
CA PHE A 92 -23.39 -30.57 14.53
C PHE A 92 -23.83 -31.98 14.94
N ALA A 93 -23.14 -33.03 14.48
CA ALA A 93 -23.43 -34.39 14.92
C ALA A 93 -23.20 -34.57 16.43
N ARG A 94 -22.11 -34.01 16.97
CA ARG A 94 -21.82 -34.04 18.41
C ARG A 94 -22.84 -33.22 19.21
N LEU A 95 -23.21 -32.04 18.70
CA LEU A 95 -24.26 -31.20 19.30
C LEU A 95 -25.58 -31.95 19.37
N TYR A 96 -26.02 -32.55 18.27
CA TYR A 96 -27.27 -33.32 18.23
C TYR A 96 -27.31 -34.40 19.31
N ILE A 97 -26.24 -35.20 19.43
CA ILE A 97 -26.13 -36.23 20.47
C ILE A 97 -26.14 -35.61 21.88
N GLY A 98 -25.46 -34.48 22.07
CA GLY A 98 -25.46 -33.73 23.32
C GLY A 98 -26.86 -33.24 23.71
N CYS A 99 -27.63 -32.70 22.76
CA CYS A 99 -28.99 -32.24 22.99
C CYS A 99 -29.94 -33.37 23.39
N GLN A 100 -29.76 -34.58 22.84
CA GLN A 100 -30.57 -35.75 23.22
C GLN A 100 -30.31 -36.25 24.65
N THR A 101 -29.16 -35.93 25.23
CA THR A 101 -28.72 -36.50 26.52
C THR A 101 -28.65 -35.49 27.66
N ARG A 102 -28.56 -34.18 27.36
CA ARG A 102 -28.23 -33.14 28.35
C ARG A 102 -29.07 -31.87 28.24
N ASP A 103 -30.20 -31.90 27.52
CA ASP A 103 -31.08 -30.74 27.33
C ASP A 103 -30.32 -29.50 26.80
N GLY A 104 -29.64 -29.69 25.67
CA GLY A 104 -28.76 -28.67 25.08
C GLY A 104 -29.54 -27.49 24.51
N ASN A 105 -29.17 -26.28 24.91
CA ASN A 105 -29.77 -25.04 24.41
C ASN A 105 -29.14 -24.63 23.06
N LEU A 106 -29.91 -24.80 21.98
CA LEU A 106 -29.50 -24.42 20.63
C LEU A 106 -29.34 -22.91 20.47
N GLU A 107 -30.18 -22.11 21.14
CA GLU A 107 -30.14 -20.66 21.05
C GLU A 107 -28.83 -20.10 21.65
N GLU A 108 -28.40 -20.66 22.79
CA GLU A 108 -27.12 -20.31 23.39
C GLU A 108 -25.94 -20.83 22.55
N PHE A 109 -26.04 -22.04 21.98
CA PHE A 109 -25.00 -22.57 21.09
C PHE A 109 -24.78 -21.65 19.88
N PHE A 110 -25.83 -21.26 19.17
CA PHE A 110 -25.72 -20.40 17.98
C PHE A 110 -25.39 -18.93 18.28
N ARG A 111 -25.37 -18.53 19.55
CA ARG A 111 -24.89 -17.20 19.97
C ARG A 111 -23.37 -17.06 19.87
N HIS A 112 -22.63 -18.17 19.84
CA HIS A 112 -21.16 -18.18 19.84
C HIS A 112 -20.57 -18.75 18.55
N GLU A 113 -19.35 -18.33 18.21
CA GLU A 113 -18.57 -18.89 17.12
C GLU A 113 -17.95 -20.24 17.55
N ASN A 114 -18.63 -21.35 17.25
CA ASN A 114 -18.22 -22.69 17.71
C ASN A 114 -17.19 -23.40 16.81
N GLN A 115 -16.72 -22.74 15.75
CA GLN A 115 -15.70 -23.28 14.87
C GLN A 115 -14.31 -23.17 15.51
N ALA A 116 -13.38 -24.05 15.12
CA ALA A 116 -12.02 -24.06 15.68
C ALA A 116 -11.26 -22.74 15.45
N CYS A 117 -11.63 -22.01 14.40
CA CYS A 117 -11.14 -20.67 14.10
C CYS A 117 -12.36 -19.75 13.96
N PRO A 118 -12.42 -18.58 14.63
CA PRO A 118 -13.56 -17.66 14.55
C PRO A 118 -13.74 -17.14 13.11
N PRO A 119 -14.88 -17.38 12.42
CA PRO A 119 -15.12 -16.87 11.08
C PRO A 119 -15.11 -15.34 10.99
N ALA A 120 -15.41 -14.63 12.08
CA ALA A 120 -15.34 -13.17 12.10
C ALA A 120 -13.90 -12.65 11.96
N LEU A 121 -12.91 -13.46 12.34
CA LEU A 121 -11.51 -13.05 12.39
C LEU A 121 -10.60 -13.83 11.42
N SER A 122 -11.06 -14.97 10.90
CA SER A 122 -10.21 -15.87 10.13
C SER A 122 -10.90 -16.62 8.99
N ASP A 123 -10.18 -16.78 7.89
CA ASP A 123 -10.49 -17.68 6.78
C ASP A 123 -9.53 -18.87 6.82
N GLY A 124 -10.02 -20.05 7.24
CA GLY A 124 -9.22 -21.27 7.30
C GLY A 124 -8.02 -21.20 8.26
N GLY A 125 -8.15 -20.46 9.37
CA GLY A 125 -7.08 -20.26 10.36
C GLY A 125 -6.05 -19.20 10.00
N SER A 126 -6.22 -18.50 8.87
CA SER A 126 -5.48 -17.27 8.54
C SER A 126 -6.34 -16.05 8.85
N LEU A 127 -5.76 -14.96 9.32
CA LEU A 127 -6.50 -13.70 9.55
C LEU A 127 -7.23 -13.26 8.27
N CYS A 128 -8.48 -12.83 8.43
CA CYS A 128 -9.22 -12.17 7.35
C CYS A 128 -8.49 -10.89 6.97
N THR A 129 -7.85 -10.87 5.80
CA THR A 129 -7.28 -9.67 5.23
C THR A 129 -8.36 -9.00 4.39
N GLY A 130 -9.05 -8.01 4.95
CA GLY A 130 -9.87 -7.09 4.15
C GLY A 130 -8.98 -6.25 3.22
N THR A 131 -9.59 -5.67 2.20
CA THR A 131 -8.96 -4.61 1.41
C THR A 131 -9.50 -3.26 1.88
N ASN A 132 -8.71 -2.18 1.81
CA ASN A 132 -9.18 -0.84 2.21
C ASN A 132 -10.49 -0.44 1.48
N ASN A 133 -10.76 -1.01 0.31
CA ASN A 133 -12.04 -0.85 -0.41
C ASN A 133 -13.28 -1.35 0.36
N ASP A 134 -13.14 -2.31 1.27
CA ASP A 134 -14.27 -2.81 2.06
C ASP A 134 -14.76 -1.73 3.05
N LEU A 135 -13.84 -0.89 3.55
CA LEU A 135 -14.17 0.27 4.38
C LEU A 135 -14.89 1.37 3.58
N LEU A 136 -14.49 1.60 2.32
CA LEU A 136 -15.16 2.58 1.45
C LEU A 136 -16.63 2.26 1.27
N THR A 137 -16.96 0.99 1.05
CA THR A 137 -18.36 0.57 0.88
C THR A 137 -19.20 0.94 2.11
N CYS A 138 -18.65 0.73 3.31
CA CYS A 138 -19.32 1.09 4.56
C CYS A 138 -19.46 2.62 4.72
N LEU A 139 -18.43 3.39 4.37
CA LEU A 139 -18.48 4.85 4.46
C LEU A 139 -19.45 5.46 3.44
N GLU A 140 -19.57 4.86 2.26
CA GLU A 140 -20.49 5.28 1.21
C GLU A 140 -21.96 4.95 1.51
N GLU A 141 -22.24 3.93 2.32
CA GLU A 141 -23.61 3.68 2.79
C GLU A 141 -24.09 4.76 3.77
N VAL A 142 -23.17 5.43 4.46
CA VAL A 142 -23.46 6.49 5.43
C VAL A 142 -23.42 7.88 4.78
N SER A 143 -22.60 8.07 3.76
CA SER A 143 -22.49 9.31 2.99
C SER A 143 -23.45 9.27 1.80
N ASP A 144 -24.35 10.25 1.67
CA ASP A 144 -25.17 10.42 0.45
C ASP A 144 -24.27 10.83 -0.72
N ALA A 145 -23.58 9.88 -1.35
CA ALA A 145 -22.65 10.13 -2.44
C ALA A 145 -23.33 10.91 -3.57
N LYS A 146 -22.76 12.05 -3.93
CA LYS A 146 -23.34 12.97 -4.93
C LYS A 146 -22.62 12.84 -6.27
N THR A 147 -23.41 12.90 -7.34
CA THR A 147 -22.90 13.01 -8.71
C THR A 147 -22.65 14.47 -9.11
N GLU A 148 -23.33 15.41 -8.46
CA GLU A 148 -23.18 16.84 -8.73
C GLU A 148 -21.91 17.40 -8.09
N THR A 149 -21.26 18.34 -8.78
CA THR A 149 -20.02 18.94 -8.30
C THR A 149 -20.35 19.97 -7.21
N PRO A 150 -19.79 19.85 -5.99
CA PRO A 150 -20.00 20.82 -4.94
C PRO A 150 -19.38 22.18 -5.31
N VAL A 151 -19.99 23.27 -4.82
CA VAL A 151 -19.44 24.62 -4.99
C VAL A 151 -18.40 24.84 -3.90
N THR A 152 -17.12 24.85 -4.28
CA THR A 152 -16.01 24.96 -3.35
C THR A 152 -15.12 26.16 -3.66
N THR A 153 -14.50 26.73 -2.64
CA THR A 153 -13.59 27.88 -2.79
C THR A 153 -12.11 27.46 -2.82
N CYS A 154 -11.79 26.28 -2.31
CA CYS A 154 -10.45 25.70 -2.32
C CYS A 154 -10.47 24.27 -2.89
N ILE A 155 -9.44 23.90 -3.65
CA ILE A 155 -9.18 22.53 -4.06
C ILE A 155 -7.78 22.08 -3.64
N VAL A 156 -7.67 20.92 -3.00
CA VAL A 156 -6.41 20.25 -2.66
C VAL A 156 -6.26 19.02 -3.55
N LEU A 157 -5.17 18.95 -4.31
CA LEU A 157 -4.91 17.92 -5.31
C LEU A 157 -3.83 16.96 -4.84
N ASP A 158 -4.13 15.66 -4.90
CA ASP A 158 -3.15 14.58 -4.80
C ASP A 158 -2.31 14.57 -6.10
N GLY A 159 -1.16 15.22 -6.07
CA GLY A 159 -0.34 15.43 -7.24
C GLY A 159 0.09 14.13 -7.91
N ALA A 160 0.45 13.11 -7.13
CA ALA A 160 0.85 11.81 -7.66
C ALA A 160 -0.32 11.11 -8.36
N ALA A 161 -1.54 11.17 -7.80
CA ALA A 161 -2.74 10.67 -8.46
C ALA A 161 -3.07 11.47 -9.74
N ILE A 162 -2.96 12.81 -9.70
CA ILE A 162 -3.17 13.66 -10.88
C ILE A 162 -2.21 13.26 -12.02
N VAL A 163 -0.92 13.10 -11.74
CA VAL A 163 0.09 12.71 -12.74
C VAL A 163 -0.16 11.30 -13.32
N GLN A 164 -0.72 10.40 -12.52
CA GLN A 164 -1.13 9.08 -13.02
C GLN A 164 -2.35 9.14 -13.95
N MET A 165 -3.30 10.03 -13.65
CA MET A 165 -4.49 10.26 -14.49
C MET A 165 -4.15 10.99 -15.79
N LEU A 166 -3.32 12.03 -15.70
CA LEU A 166 -2.90 12.87 -16.82
C LEU A 166 -1.74 12.22 -17.56
N LYS A 167 -2.02 11.16 -18.33
CA LYS A 167 -0.99 10.52 -19.15
C LYS A 167 -0.51 11.49 -20.24
N PRO A 168 0.78 11.46 -20.64
CA PRO A 168 1.33 12.39 -21.63
C PRO A 168 0.74 12.35 -23.05
N ALA A 169 -0.17 11.41 -23.33
CA ALA A 169 -0.84 11.27 -24.64
C ALA A 169 0.13 11.39 -25.83
N ALA A 170 -0.01 12.43 -26.66
CA ALA A 170 0.80 12.68 -27.85
C ALA A 170 2.01 13.60 -27.61
N SER A 171 2.23 14.09 -26.38
CA SER A 171 3.35 14.98 -26.03
C SER A 171 4.68 14.26 -26.21
N LYS A 172 5.61 14.93 -26.88
CA LYS A 172 6.94 14.40 -27.19
C LYS A 172 7.95 14.69 -26.10
N THR A 173 7.85 15.85 -25.45
CA THR A 173 8.79 16.32 -24.42
C THR A 173 8.08 16.61 -23.10
N PHE A 174 8.84 16.69 -22.01
CA PHE A 174 8.28 17.05 -20.70
C PHE A 174 7.70 18.47 -20.69
N GLU A 175 8.30 19.39 -21.44
CA GLU A 175 7.76 20.73 -21.66
C GLU A 175 6.40 20.70 -22.36
N GLU A 176 6.28 19.95 -23.46
CA GLU A 176 4.99 19.79 -24.15
C GLU A 176 3.93 19.18 -23.23
N TYR A 177 4.30 18.21 -22.40
CA TYR A 177 3.38 17.63 -21.41
C TYR A 177 2.93 18.64 -20.36
N ALA A 178 3.85 19.45 -19.83
CA ALA A 178 3.52 20.48 -18.87
C ALA A 178 2.54 21.51 -19.48
N GLN A 179 2.85 22.02 -20.67
CA GLN A 179 2.10 23.10 -21.32
C GLN A 179 0.77 22.64 -21.94
N GLN A 180 0.70 21.43 -22.49
CA GLN A 180 -0.47 20.96 -23.24
C GLN A 180 -1.44 20.13 -22.41
N ILE A 181 -0.99 19.57 -21.28
CA ILE A 181 -1.80 18.63 -20.48
C ILE A 181 -1.88 19.07 -19.02
N PHE A 182 -0.74 19.19 -18.33
CA PHE A 182 -0.73 19.42 -16.88
C PHE A 182 -1.26 20.80 -16.50
N ILE A 183 -0.70 21.88 -17.08
CA ILE A 183 -1.11 23.26 -16.80
C ILE A 183 -2.57 23.51 -17.21
N PRO A 184 -3.05 23.09 -18.41
CA PRO A 184 -4.46 23.24 -18.77
C PRO A 184 -5.43 22.57 -17.80
N TYR A 185 -5.06 21.42 -17.22
CA TYR A 185 -5.85 20.80 -16.17
C TYR A 185 -5.94 21.69 -14.92
N MET A 186 -4.81 22.23 -14.45
CA MET A 186 -4.78 23.14 -13.29
C MET A 186 -5.57 24.42 -13.54
N SER A 187 -5.41 25.00 -14.73
CA SER A 187 -6.17 26.17 -15.19
C SER A 187 -7.68 25.92 -15.14
N THR A 188 -8.13 24.76 -15.61
CA THR A 188 -9.55 24.37 -15.56
C THR A 188 -10.06 24.29 -14.11
N LYS A 189 -9.26 23.77 -13.17
CA LYS A 189 -9.65 23.71 -11.75
C LYS A 189 -9.72 25.10 -11.12
N LEU A 190 -8.77 25.97 -11.45
CA LEU A 190 -8.74 27.36 -10.99
C LEU A 190 -9.90 28.20 -11.53
N GLN A 191 -10.68 27.76 -12.52
CA GLN A 191 -11.86 28.50 -12.97
C GLN A 191 -12.97 28.55 -11.92
N THR A 192 -13.06 27.53 -11.06
CA THR A 192 -14.15 27.38 -10.09
C THR A 192 -13.76 27.68 -8.65
N VAL A 193 -12.46 27.80 -8.37
CA VAL A 193 -11.92 27.98 -7.00
C VAL A 193 -10.99 29.19 -6.95
N SER A 194 -10.89 29.83 -5.79
CA SER A 194 -9.93 30.92 -5.54
C SER A 194 -8.58 30.39 -5.04
N ARG A 195 -8.52 29.16 -4.52
CA ARG A 195 -7.27 28.55 -4.03
C ARG A 195 -7.07 27.13 -4.56
N LEU A 196 -5.87 26.84 -5.05
CA LEU A 196 -5.44 25.51 -5.47
C LEU A 196 -4.17 25.10 -4.74
N ASP A 197 -4.24 23.97 -4.05
CA ASP A 197 -3.13 23.36 -3.33
C ASP A 197 -2.73 22.08 -4.07
N LEU A 198 -1.46 21.97 -4.46
CA LEU A 198 -0.90 20.80 -5.15
C LEU A 198 0.10 20.10 -4.21
N VAL A 199 -0.27 18.91 -3.77
CA VAL A 199 0.47 18.18 -2.72
C VAL A 199 1.17 16.97 -3.34
N TRP A 200 2.47 16.86 -3.11
CA TRP A 200 3.32 15.77 -3.59
C TRP A 200 3.77 14.87 -2.46
N ASP A 201 3.97 13.59 -2.78
CA ASP A 201 4.79 12.72 -1.95
C ASP A 201 6.25 13.19 -1.92
N THR A 202 6.91 12.93 -0.80
CA THR A 202 8.36 12.99 -0.67
C THR A 202 8.91 11.56 -0.70
N TYR A 203 9.91 11.28 -1.55
CA TYR A 203 10.49 9.94 -1.65
C TYR A 203 11.84 9.89 -0.95
N LEU A 204 11.87 9.33 0.26
CA LEU A 204 13.09 9.18 1.07
C LEU A 204 13.73 7.81 0.85
N ALA A 205 15.06 7.77 0.72
CA ALA A 205 15.80 6.54 0.47
C ALA A 205 15.69 5.53 1.63
N ASP A 206 15.75 6.02 2.86
CA ASP A 206 15.72 5.20 4.09
C ASP A 206 14.30 5.06 4.68
N SER A 207 13.28 5.15 3.84
CA SER A 207 11.88 5.00 4.26
C SER A 207 11.51 3.55 4.54
N LEU A 208 10.69 3.33 5.57
CA LEU A 208 10.02 2.04 5.82
C LEU A 208 9.19 1.58 4.60
N LYS A 209 8.64 2.51 3.83
CA LYS A 209 7.91 2.23 2.58
C LYS A 209 8.83 1.95 1.37
N GLY A 210 10.13 2.22 1.47
CA GLY A 210 11.10 1.94 0.42
C GLY A 210 11.12 0.46 0.00
N SER A 211 11.03 -0.46 0.96
CA SER A 211 10.95 -1.90 0.71
C SER A 211 9.67 -2.29 -0.06
N THR A 212 8.55 -1.65 0.25
CA THR A 212 7.27 -1.87 -0.44
C THR A 212 7.32 -1.32 -1.87
N ARG A 213 7.95 -0.16 -2.08
CA ARG A 213 8.18 0.42 -3.41
C ARG A 213 9.09 -0.47 -4.27
N ALA A 214 10.17 -1.01 -3.69
CA ALA A 214 11.06 -1.93 -4.39
C ALA A 214 10.35 -3.21 -4.90
N LYS A 215 9.33 -3.69 -4.18
CA LYS A 215 8.50 -4.83 -4.58
C LYS A 215 7.52 -4.52 -5.73
N ARG A 216 7.18 -3.25 -5.99
CA ARG A 216 6.25 -2.83 -7.06
C ARG A 216 6.85 -2.93 -8.47
N GLY A 217 8.12 -3.33 -8.58
CA GLY A 217 8.80 -3.67 -9.83
C GLY A 217 9.86 -2.65 -10.23
N GLN A 218 10.65 -2.99 -11.23
CA GLN A 218 11.76 -2.15 -11.70
C GLN A 218 11.31 -1.25 -12.86
N GLY A 219 11.79 -0.01 -12.85
CA GLY A 219 11.66 0.95 -13.93
C GLY A 219 13.02 1.43 -14.41
N VAL A 220 13.04 2.25 -15.46
CA VAL A 220 14.28 2.83 -15.99
C VAL A 220 14.40 4.28 -15.51
N ARG A 221 15.52 4.59 -14.85
CA ARG A 221 15.88 5.96 -14.48
C ARG A 221 16.01 6.84 -15.73
N ARG A 222 15.36 8.00 -15.73
CA ARG A 222 15.44 9.00 -16.79
C ARG A 222 15.41 10.41 -16.21
N CYS A 223 16.40 11.21 -16.58
CA CYS A 223 16.47 12.62 -16.18
C CYS A 223 15.26 13.40 -16.73
N VAL A 224 14.63 14.21 -15.89
CA VAL A 224 13.53 15.09 -16.29
C VAL A 224 14.08 16.49 -16.58
N VAL A 225 14.12 16.84 -17.86
CA VAL A 225 14.43 18.19 -18.34
C VAL A 225 13.45 18.58 -19.45
N ALA A 226 13.16 19.86 -19.61
CA ALA A 226 12.14 20.39 -20.52
C ALA A 226 12.15 19.73 -21.92
N ALA A 227 13.32 19.75 -22.58
CA ALA A 227 13.51 19.22 -23.93
C ALA A 227 13.66 17.68 -24.02
N ALA A 228 13.76 16.96 -22.89
CA ALA A 228 13.92 15.51 -22.93
C ALA A 228 12.64 14.81 -23.38
N ALA A 229 12.82 13.75 -24.16
CA ALA A 229 11.72 12.96 -24.69
C ALA A 229 10.98 12.19 -23.60
N ILE A 230 9.65 12.21 -23.67
CA ILE A 230 8.81 11.46 -22.75
C ILE A 230 9.00 9.96 -22.94
N PRO A 231 9.07 9.19 -21.83
CA PRO A 231 9.14 7.74 -21.91
C PRO A 231 7.86 7.14 -22.49
N GLY A 232 8.03 6.26 -23.49
CA GLY A 232 6.89 5.55 -24.09
C GLY A 232 6.11 4.65 -23.12
N ASN A 233 6.72 4.24 -22.00
CA ASN A 233 6.02 3.55 -20.91
C ASN A 233 6.00 4.43 -19.65
N TRP A 234 4.93 5.21 -19.51
CA TRP A 234 4.72 6.14 -18.40
C TRP A 234 4.65 5.43 -17.04
N GLN A 235 3.98 4.28 -16.98
CA GLN A 235 3.83 3.51 -15.75
C GLN A 235 5.19 3.03 -15.21
N ASN A 236 6.06 2.51 -16.07
CA ASN A 236 7.40 2.09 -15.67
C ASN A 236 8.28 3.29 -15.27
N PHE A 237 8.12 4.44 -15.92
CA PHE A 237 8.82 5.67 -15.53
C PHE A 237 8.42 6.11 -14.11
N LEU A 238 7.12 6.11 -13.81
CA LEU A 238 6.56 6.41 -12.49
C LEU A 238 6.78 5.31 -11.44
N ARG A 239 7.51 4.22 -11.73
CA ARG A 239 7.94 3.25 -10.68
C ARG A 239 9.25 3.64 -10.02
N VAL A 240 9.99 4.58 -10.59
CA VAL A 240 11.31 5.00 -10.09
C VAL A 240 11.15 6.27 -9.27
N ASP A 241 11.44 6.20 -7.98
CA ASP A 241 11.26 7.30 -7.03
C ASP A 241 11.99 8.58 -7.48
N SER A 242 13.25 8.47 -7.93
CA SER A 242 14.01 9.63 -8.43
C SER A 242 13.42 10.26 -9.70
N ASN A 243 12.75 9.48 -10.56
CA ASN A 243 12.02 10.04 -11.70
C ASN A 243 10.82 10.87 -11.24
N LYS A 244 10.09 10.38 -10.23
CA LYS A 244 8.96 11.12 -9.67
C LYS A 244 9.43 12.40 -9.00
N THR A 245 10.47 12.33 -8.17
CA THR A 245 11.03 13.50 -7.49
C THR A 245 11.43 14.59 -8.50
N GLU A 246 12.12 14.21 -9.59
CA GLU A 246 12.47 15.18 -10.64
C GLU A 246 11.26 15.68 -11.42
N LEU A 247 10.30 14.80 -11.74
CA LEU A 247 9.08 15.20 -12.43
C LEU A 247 8.26 16.20 -11.61
N PHE A 248 8.06 15.92 -10.33
CA PHE A 248 7.24 16.76 -9.44
C PHE A 248 7.89 18.13 -9.27
N ARG A 249 9.21 18.18 -9.10
CA ARG A 249 9.95 19.45 -9.09
C ARG A 249 9.82 20.22 -10.40
N PHE A 250 9.97 19.54 -11.54
CA PHE A 250 9.81 20.15 -12.86
C PHE A 250 8.41 20.73 -13.07
N LEU A 251 7.36 19.97 -12.75
CA LEU A 251 5.97 20.41 -12.88
C LEU A 251 5.64 21.56 -11.93
N SER A 252 6.16 21.53 -10.71
CA SER A 252 5.99 22.61 -9.73
C SER A 252 6.62 23.90 -10.23
N ALA A 253 7.84 23.84 -10.75
CA ALA A 253 8.52 25.00 -11.33
C ALA A 253 7.76 25.56 -12.53
N ALA A 254 7.35 24.70 -13.47
CA ALA A 254 6.57 25.12 -14.64
C ALA A 254 5.22 25.76 -14.24
N LEU A 255 4.54 25.21 -13.23
CA LEU A 255 3.28 25.76 -12.74
C LEU A 255 3.47 27.11 -12.04
N MET A 256 4.52 27.26 -11.22
CA MET A 256 4.86 28.53 -10.57
C MET A 256 5.24 29.64 -11.55
N GLU A 257 5.92 29.28 -12.64
CA GLU A 257 6.26 30.20 -13.73
C GLU A 257 5.02 30.63 -14.50
N TRP A 258 4.15 29.68 -14.84
CA TRP A 258 2.90 29.96 -15.55
C TRP A 258 1.87 30.75 -14.73
N PHE A 259 1.81 30.52 -13.40
CA PHE A 259 0.75 31.06 -12.57
C PHE A 259 0.88 32.58 -12.42
N ASP A 260 0.06 33.33 -13.14
CA ASP A 260 -0.09 34.77 -12.99
C ASP A 260 -1.58 35.10 -13.05
N GLN A 261 -2.28 34.73 -11.98
CA GLN A 261 -3.73 34.86 -11.88
C GLN A 261 -4.06 35.81 -10.74
N GLU A 262 -4.72 36.93 -11.08
CA GLU A 262 -5.26 37.85 -10.10
C GLU A 262 -6.34 37.15 -9.25
N ASP A 263 -6.41 37.51 -7.97
CA ASP A 263 -7.37 36.99 -6.98
C ASP A 263 -7.37 35.47 -6.76
N LYS A 264 -6.30 34.78 -7.19
CA LYS A 264 -6.13 33.34 -6.96
C LYS A 264 -4.86 33.03 -6.19
N GLN A 265 -4.92 31.92 -5.47
CA GLN A 265 -3.82 31.40 -4.67
C GLN A 265 -3.41 30.02 -5.19
N LEU A 266 -2.11 29.83 -5.38
CA LEU A 266 -1.47 28.58 -5.68
C LEU A 266 -0.54 28.23 -4.52
N VAL A 267 -0.67 27.03 -3.98
CA VAL A 267 0.20 26.49 -2.94
C VAL A 267 0.72 25.13 -3.40
N ILE A 268 2.03 24.89 -3.34
CA ILE A 268 2.63 23.65 -3.81
C ILE A 268 3.66 23.16 -2.79
N THR A 269 3.60 21.89 -2.40
CA THR A 269 4.66 21.30 -1.57
C THR A 269 5.97 21.16 -2.36
N ASP A 270 7.13 21.38 -1.74
CA ASP A 270 8.45 21.09 -2.32
C ASP A 270 9.37 20.47 -1.26
N GLY A 271 9.38 19.14 -1.19
CA GLY A 271 10.07 18.42 -0.12
C GLY A 271 9.47 18.75 1.25
N GLU A 272 10.27 19.32 2.14
CA GLU A 272 9.80 19.80 3.45
C GLU A 272 9.23 21.23 3.40
N ALA A 273 9.47 21.97 2.32
CA ALA A 273 9.02 23.34 2.16
C ALA A 273 7.67 23.42 1.42
N VAL A 274 7.12 24.63 1.36
CA VAL A 274 5.92 24.95 0.58
C VAL A 274 6.18 26.23 -0.21
N LEU A 275 5.87 26.18 -1.50
CA LEU A 275 5.88 27.31 -2.42
C LEU A 275 4.47 27.89 -2.47
N SER A 276 4.34 29.22 -2.56
CA SER A 276 3.05 29.85 -2.78
C SER A 276 3.14 31.05 -3.73
N LYS A 277 2.06 31.27 -4.48
CA LYS A 277 1.87 32.46 -5.32
C LYS A 277 0.40 32.91 -5.27
N PRO A 278 0.09 34.15 -4.84
CA PRO A 278 1.03 35.08 -4.18
C PRO A 278 1.58 34.49 -2.88
N LEU A 279 2.62 35.12 -2.32
CA LEU A 279 3.19 34.69 -1.04
C LEU A 279 2.12 34.80 0.05
N LEU A 280 1.79 33.67 0.68
CA LEU A 280 0.85 33.64 1.79
C LEU A 280 1.52 34.11 3.10
N PRO A 281 0.78 34.83 3.97
CA PRO A 281 1.36 35.46 5.16
C PRO A 281 1.73 34.47 6.27
N ASP A 282 1.03 33.34 6.38
CA ASP A 282 1.35 32.27 7.31
C ASP A 282 1.37 30.94 6.54
N LEU A 283 2.49 30.22 6.65
CA LEU A 283 2.67 28.88 6.11
C LEU A 283 3.23 27.94 7.19
N THR A 284 3.25 28.37 8.46
CA THR A 284 3.92 27.64 9.55
C THR A 284 3.25 26.32 9.89
N SER A 285 1.95 26.18 9.62
CA SER A 285 1.24 24.91 9.75
C SER A 285 1.44 23.97 8.55
N LEU A 286 2.02 24.46 7.45
CA LEU A 286 2.29 23.68 6.23
C LEU A 286 3.77 23.35 6.03
N ALA A 287 4.67 24.19 6.54
CA ALA A 287 6.12 24.03 6.40
C ALA A 287 6.90 24.51 7.64
N PRO A 288 7.99 23.84 8.03
CA PRO A 288 8.52 22.62 7.42
C PRO A 288 7.66 21.39 7.72
N CYS A 289 7.46 20.50 6.75
CA CYS A 289 6.67 19.28 6.91
C CYS A 289 7.50 18.03 6.60
N ASN A 290 7.61 17.13 7.56
CA ASN A 290 8.38 15.88 7.46
C ASN A 290 7.54 14.66 7.07
N HIS A 291 6.23 14.83 6.83
CA HIS A 291 5.37 13.73 6.40
C HIS A 291 5.87 13.20 5.06
N GLU A 292 5.97 11.89 4.87
CA GLU A 292 6.46 11.38 3.59
C GLU A 292 5.39 11.41 2.49
N GLU A 293 4.14 11.21 2.86
CA GLU A 293 3.05 10.95 1.92
C GLU A 293 2.13 12.13 1.72
N ALA A 294 1.59 12.24 0.51
CA ALA A 294 0.63 13.29 0.18
C ALA A 294 -0.65 13.17 1.02
N ASP A 295 -1.08 11.96 1.38
CA ASP A 295 -2.35 11.69 2.06
C ASP A 295 -2.59 12.55 3.33
N SER A 296 -1.66 12.50 4.26
CA SER A 296 -1.66 13.23 5.53
C SER A 296 -1.33 14.71 5.33
N ARG A 297 -0.45 15.03 4.36
CA ARG A 297 -0.13 16.41 4.02
C ARG A 297 -1.36 17.15 3.48
N MET A 298 -2.17 16.49 2.66
CA MET A 298 -3.39 17.07 2.10
C MET A 298 -4.37 17.54 3.19
N LEU A 299 -4.42 16.83 4.33
CA LEU A 299 -5.23 17.27 5.47
C LEU A 299 -4.69 18.56 6.10
N LEU A 300 -3.37 18.72 6.22
CA LEU A 300 -2.77 19.97 6.71
C LEU A 300 -3.14 21.14 5.79
N HIS A 301 -3.09 20.93 4.47
CA HIS A 301 -3.50 21.92 3.47
C HIS A 301 -4.99 22.26 3.58
N ALA A 302 -5.87 21.27 3.75
CA ALA A 302 -7.29 21.51 3.97
C ALA A 302 -7.55 22.28 5.28
N SER A 303 -6.94 21.87 6.39
CA SER A 303 -7.06 22.60 7.68
C SER A 303 -6.58 24.05 7.56
N HIS A 304 -5.41 24.26 6.95
CA HIS A 304 -4.87 25.59 6.72
C HIS A 304 -5.80 26.43 5.82
N ALA A 305 -6.42 25.84 4.80
CA ALA A 305 -7.38 26.56 3.96
C ALA A 305 -8.62 27.01 4.78
N GLY A 306 -9.17 26.16 5.65
CA GLY A 306 -10.27 26.51 6.56
C GLY A 306 -9.91 27.67 7.49
N GLN A 307 -8.72 27.62 8.10
CA GLN A 307 -8.17 28.70 8.95
C GLN A 307 -7.99 30.03 8.21
N HIS A 308 -7.88 30.00 6.88
CA HIS A 308 -7.70 31.17 6.01
C HIS A 308 -8.99 31.55 5.25
N GLY A 309 -10.15 31.16 5.75
CA GLY A 309 -11.46 31.64 5.27
C GLY A 309 -12.06 30.85 4.11
N HIS A 310 -11.54 29.64 3.83
CA HIS A 310 -12.16 28.73 2.85
C HIS A 310 -13.09 27.74 3.55
N HIS A 311 -14.38 28.04 3.58
CA HIS A 311 -15.40 27.20 4.24
C HIS A 311 -15.92 26.04 3.38
N ALA A 312 -15.47 25.88 2.13
CA ALA A 312 -15.87 24.78 1.27
C ALA A 312 -14.65 24.27 0.51
N ILE A 313 -14.14 23.12 0.91
CA ILE A 313 -12.84 22.59 0.53
C ILE A 313 -13.01 21.26 -0.19
N LEU A 314 -12.45 21.12 -1.38
CA LEU A 314 -12.49 19.89 -2.16
C LEU A 314 -11.13 19.18 -2.18
N ILE A 315 -11.06 17.95 -1.70
CA ILE A 315 -9.90 17.07 -1.82
C ILE A 315 -10.07 16.18 -3.06
N ARG A 316 -9.14 16.25 -4.02
CA ARG A 316 -9.11 15.35 -5.19
C ARG A 316 -8.09 14.24 -4.99
N THR A 317 -8.56 13.02 -4.81
CA THR A 317 -7.71 11.84 -4.59
C THR A 317 -8.32 10.57 -5.19
N VAL A 318 -7.52 9.52 -5.26
CA VAL A 318 -7.93 8.15 -5.55
C VAL A 318 -7.57 7.20 -4.41
N ASP A 319 -6.91 7.71 -3.36
CA ASP A 319 -6.48 6.93 -2.22
C ASP A 319 -7.57 6.87 -1.15
N THR A 320 -7.81 5.66 -0.67
CA THR A 320 -8.83 5.39 0.36
C THR A 320 -8.41 5.95 1.70
N ASP A 321 -7.12 5.96 2.00
CA ASP A 321 -6.60 6.40 3.28
C ASP A 321 -6.95 7.88 3.51
N VAL A 322 -6.96 8.69 2.44
CA VAL A 322 -7.40 10.09 2.47
C VAL A 322 -8.89 10.24 2.80
N VAL A 323 -9.75 9.32 2.36
CA VAL A 323 -11.19 9.36 2.68
C VAL A 323 -11.41 9.17 4.17
N VAL A 324 -10.74 8.18 4.77
CA VAL A 324 -10.81 7.90 6.21
C VAL A 324 -10.26 9.07 7.01
N LEU A 325 -9.12 9.60 6.59
CA LEU A 325 -8.46 10.75 7.20
C LEU A 325 -9.32 12.03 7.12
N ALA A 326 -10.02 12.24 6.01
CA ALA A 326 -10.91 13.39 5.83
C ALA A 326 -12.10 13.37 6.80
N VAL A 327 -12.68 12.20 7.09
CA VAL A 327 -13.75 12.07 8.10
C VAL A 327 -13.25 12.50 9.49
N SER A 328 -11.99 12.16 9.83
CA SER A 328 -11.39 12.62 11.08
C SER A 328 -11.17 14.14 11.08
N LEU A 329 -10.63 14.69 9.99
CA LEU A 329 -10.37 16.12 9.89
C LEU A 329 -11.66 16.95 9.96
N ALA A 330 -12.75 16.48 9.35
CA ALA A 330 -14.03 17.20 9.35
C ALA A 330 -14.55 17.47 10.77
N GLN A 331 -14.24 16.61 11.75
CA GLN A 331 -14.60 16.82 13.16
C GLN A 331 -13.76 17.92 13.85
N GLU A 332 -12.60 18.26 13.29
CA GLU A 332 -11.68 19.28 13.82
C GLU A 332 -11.84 20.64 13.12
N LEU A 333 -12.48 20.68 11.95
CA LEU A 333 -12.81 21.91 11.23
C LEU A 333 -13.93 22.70 11.93
N GLN A 334 -14.15 23.94 11.50
CA GLN A 334 -15.26 24.74 12.05
C GLN A 334 -16.61 24.13 11.63
N PRO A 335 -17.69 24.25 12.43
CA PRO A 335 -19.00 23.68 12.08
C PRO A 335 -19.57 24.15 10.74
N GLU A 336 -19.17 25.33 10.28
CA GLU A 336 -19.52 25.92 8.98
C GLU A 336 -18.64 25.43 7.80
N ASP A 337 -17.53 24.74 8.07
CA ASP A 337 -16.61 24.26 7.05
C ASP A 337 -17.10 22.94 6.45
N GLU A 338 -17.30 22.93 5.13
CA GLU A 338 -17.63 21.74 4.36
C GLU A 338 -16.38 21.12 3.74
N LEU A 339 -16.06 19.89 4.16
CA LEU A 339 -15.02 19.08 3.52
C LEU A 339 -15.64 18.07 2.55
N TRP A 340 -15.22 18.17 1.28
CA TRP A 340 -15.67 17.34 0.17
C TRP A 340 -14.51 16.52 -0.39
N LEU A 341 -14.80 15.32 -0.89
CA LEU A 341 -13.84 14.47 -1.59
C LEU A 341 -14.32 14.22 -3.03
N ALA A 342 -13.54 14.61 -4.02
CA ALA A 342 -13.65 14.12 -5.39
C ALA A 342 -12.87 12.81 -5.49
N PHE A 343 -13.53 11.67 -5.33
CA PHE A 343 -12.90 10.36 -5.16
C PHE A 343 -13.03 9.47 -6.40
N GLY A 344 -11.99 8.68 -6.70
CA GLY A 344 -12.00 7.66 -7.78
C GLY A 344 -11.75 8.21 -9.19
N THR A 345 -11.89 7.38 -10.23
CA THR A 345 -11.65 7.79 -11.63
C THR A 345 -12.62 7.12 -12.60
N GLY A 346 -12.89 7.77 -13.74
CA GLY A 346 -13.77 7.19 -14.77
C GLY A 346 -15.15 6.89 -14.21
N GLN A 347 -15.61 5.64 -14.34
CA GLN A 347 -16.92 5.20 -13.84
C GLN A 347 -17.01 5.14 -12.30
N SER A 348 -15.88 5.04 -11.61
CA SER A 348 -15.85 5.07 -10.15
C SER A 348 -15.65 6.48 -9.60
N PHE A 349 -15.79 7.53 -10.41
CA PHE A 349 -15.69 8.89 -9.91
C PHE A 349 -16.99 9.31 -9.20
N ARG A 350 -16.88 9.84 -7.98
CA ARG A 350 -18.00 10.41 -7.21
C ARG A 350 -17.54 11.50 -6.25
N TYR A 351 -18.48 12.31 -5.76
CA TYR A 351 -18.25 13.25 -4.68
C TYR A 351 -18.79 12.69 -3.35
N LEU A 352 -17.96 12.74 -2.31
CA LEU A 352 -18.32 12.33 -0.95
C LEU A 352 -18.26 13.54 -0.03
N ALA A 353 -19.24 13.69 0.87
CA ALA A 353 -19.19 14.64 1.96
C ALA A 353 -18.54 13.95 3.18
N ALA A 354 -17.51 14.58 3.75
CA ALA A 354 -16.86 14.09 4.97
C ALA A 354 -17.40 14.75 6.26
N HIS A 355 -18.08 15.90 6.13
CA HIS A 355 -18.67 16.68 7.21
C HIS A 355 -20.02 16.13 7.67
#